data_AF-A0A2D7UYD8-F1
#
_entry.id   AF-A0A2D7UYD8-F1
#
_cell.length_a   1.000
_cell.length_b   1.000
_cell.length_c   1.000
_cell.angle_alpha   90.00
_cell.angle_beta   90.00
_cell.angle_gamma   90.00
#
_symmetry.space_group_name_H-M   'P 1'
#
loop_
_entity.id
_entity.type
_entity.pdbx_description
1 polymer ?
#
loop_
_entity_poly.entity_id
_entity_poly.type
_entity_poly.pdbx_seq_one_letter_code
_entity_poly.pdbx_strand_id
1 'polypeptide(L)'
;MPIGPGEQDVRRLQLTGGATYTLSLPKPWVSANNLASRDSIRIDWRSSGELMLSPLEDSEERRTEITINLGGLPKGALYDHLMGAYISGVQEILIKGKL
;
A
#
# COMPACT_ATOMS: atom_id res chain seq x y z
N MET A 1 -8.91 -19.63 -15.60
CA MET A 1 -7.43 -19.74 -15.63
C MET A 1 -6.93 -18.91 -14.48
N PRO A 2 -6.27 -19.50 -13.46
CA PRO A 2 -5.86 -18.71 -12.30
C PRO A 2 -4.69 -17.85 -12.74
N ILE A 3 -4.55 -16.71 -12.09
CA ILE A 3 -3.28 -15.99 -12.06
C ILE A 3 -3.22 -15.38 -10.68
N GLY A 4 -3.12 -16.29 -9.72
CA GLY A 4 -2.89 -15.96 -8.32
C GLY A 4 -1.48 -15.38 -8.13
N PRO A 5 -1.11 -15.02 -6.90
CA PRO A 5 0.25 -14.57 -6.60
C PRO A 5 1.29 -15.59 -7.09
N GLY A 6 2.24 -15.14 -7.92
CA GLY A 6 3.34 -15.97 -8.45
C GLY A 6 3.10 -16.61 -9.82
N GLU A 7 1.90 -16.47 -10.40
CA GLU A 7 1.60 -16.96 -11.75
C GLU A 7 1.77 -15.84 -12.80
N GLN A 8 2.12 -16.21 -14.04
CA GLN A 8 2.33 -15.26 -15.15
C GLN A 8 1.09 -15.22 -16.06
N ASP A 9 0.71 -14.01 -16.50
CA ASP A 9 -0.30 -13.79 -17.55
C ASP A 9 0.32 -13.02 -18.71
N VAL A 10 -0.13 -13.31 -19.94
CA VAL A 10 0.28 -12.56 -21.14
C VAL A 10 -0.96 -12.00 -21.80
N ARG A 11 -1.00 -10.68 -21.92
CA ARG A 11 -2.11 -9.94 -22.53
C ARG A 11 -1.62 -9.04 -23.64
N ARG A 12 -2.48 -8.82 -24.63
CA ARG A 12 -2.21 -7.91 -25.73
C ARG A 12 -2.69 -6.50 -25.39
N LEU A 13 -1.89 -5.51 -25.75
CA LEU A 13 -2.31 -4.13 -25.77
C LEU A 13 -3.37 -3.92 -26.85
N GLN A 14 -4.37 -3.10 -26.56
CA GLN A 14 -5.41 -2.72 -27.49
C GLN A 14 -5.29 -1.23 -27.81
N LEU A 15 -5.18 -0.88 -29.08
CA LEU A 15 -5.18 0.53 -29.49
C LEU A 15 -6.60 1.08 -29.42
N THR A 16 -6.77 2.19 -28.69
CA THR A 16 -8.04 2.89 -28.51
C THR A 16 -7.84 4.37 -28.85
N GLY A 17 -8.78 4.96 -29.61
CA GLY A 17 -8.76 6.40 -29.92
C GLY A 17 -7.56 6.88 -30.74
N GLY A 18 -6.82 5.97 -31.38
CA GLY A 18 -5.71 6.29 -32.29
C GLY A 18 -4.38 6.71 -31.64
N ALA A 19 -4.39 7.07 -30.35
CA ALA A 19 -3.21 7.57 -29.64
C ALA A 19 -2.95 6.89 -28.28
N THR A 20 -3.82 6.00 -27.82
CA THR A 20 -3.71 5.40 -26.48
C THR A 20 -3.84 3.89 -26.55
N TYR A 21 -3.08 3.18 -25.73
CA TYR A 21 -3.23 1.74 -25.55
C TYR A 21 -3.95 1.43 -24.23
N THR A 22 -4.79 0.42 -24.25
CA THR A 22 -5.43 -0.16 -23.06
C THR A 22 -4.92 -1.58 -22.84
N LEU A 23 -4.69 -1.93 -21.57
CA LEU A 23 -4.38 -3.29 -21.12
C LEU A 23 -5.49 -3.74 -20.17
N SER A 24 -6.03 -4.94 -20.38
CA SER A 24 -7.02 -5.50 -19.45
C SER A 24 -6.32 -6.07 -18.22
N LEU A 25 -6.86 -5.84 -17.03
CA LEU A 25 -6.31 -6.42 -15.80
C LEU A 25 -6.90 -7.80 -15.50
N PRO A 26 -6.16 -8.69 -14.81
CA PRO A 26 -6.70 -9.96 -14.33
C PRO A 26 -7.87 -9.73 -13.36
N LYS A 27 -9.03 -10.31 -13.68
CA LYS A 27 -10.22 -10.22 -12.82
C LYS A 27 -9.96 -10.69 -11.37
N PRO A 28 -9.18 -11.76 -11.11
CA PRO A 28 -8.81 -12.13 -9.75
C PRO A 28 -8.01 -11.04 -9.03
N TRP A 29 -7.05 -10.39 -9.70
CA TRP A 29 -6.26 -9.30 -9.12
C TRP A 29 -7.13 -8.08 -8.77
N VAL A 30 -8.03 -7.69 -9.68
CA VAL A 30 -8.99 -6.60 -9.45
C VAL A 30 -9.86 -6.90 -8.22
N SER A 31 -10.38 -8.13 -8.12
CA SER A 31 -11.23 -8.54 -6.98
C SER A 31 -10.44 -8.61 -5.67
N ALA A 32 -9.20 -9.12 -5.69
CA ALA A 32 -8.35 -9.22 -4.51
C ALA A 32 -7.95 -7.86 -3.93
N ASN A 33 -7.91 -6.81 -4.77
CA ASN A 33 -7.63 -5.44 -4.35
C ASN A 33 -8.91 -4.62 -4.09
N ASN A 34 -10.09 -5.26 -4.06
CA ASN A 34 -11.39 -4.60 -3.88
C ASN A 34 -11.66 -3.44 -4.87
N LEU A 35 -11.12 -3.55 -6.08
CA LEU A 35 -11.27 -2.53 -7.11
C LEU A 35 -12.57 -2.74 -7.92
N ALA A 36 -13.20 -1.63 -8.28
CA ALA A 36 -14.35 -1.55 -9.16
C ALA A 36 -14.00 -0.89 -10.50
N SER A 37 -14.95 -0.92 -11.43
CA SER A 37 -14.82 -0.15 -12.68
C SER A 37 -14.74 1.34 -12.36
N ARG A 38 -13.80 2.04 -13.01
CA ARG A 38 -13.48 3.47 -12.84
C ARG A 38 -12.59 3.82 -11.65
N ASP A 39 -12.20 2.85 -10.82
CA ASP A 39 -11.18 3.10 -9.80
C ASP A 39 -9.84 3.41 -10.46
N SER A 40 -9.09 4.31 -9.81
CA SER A 40 -7.79 4.74 -10.31
C SER A 40 -6.70 3.76 -9.90
N ILE A 41 -5.71 3.59 -10.77
CA ILE A 41 -4.55 2.73 -10.55
C ILE A 41 -3.31 3.57 -10.79
N ARG A 42 -2.35 3.48 -9.88
CA ARG A 42 -1.04 4.09 -10.03
C ARG A 42 -0.19 3.21 -10.95
N ILE A 43 0.53 3.87 -11.85
CA ILE A 43 1.48 3.22 -12.75
C ILE A 43 2.85 3.87 -12.52
N ASP A 44 3.77 3.13 -11.93
CA ASP A 44 5.15 3.55 -11.72
C ASP A 44 6.05 2.92 -12.79
N TRP A 45 6.75 3.75 -13.55
CA TRP A 45 7.76 3.27 -14.50
C TRP A 45 9.09 3.10 -13.78
N ARG A 46 9.48 1.85 -13.55
CA ARG A 46 10.73 1.53 -12.86
C ARG A 46 11.92 1.69 -13.79
N SER A 47 13.08 2.00 -13.23
CA SER A 47 14.36 2.11 -13.98
C SER A 47 14.78 0.80 -14.65
N SER A 48 14.27 -0.34 -14.20
CA SER A 48 14.41 -1.66 -14.86
C SER A 48 13.67 -1.75 -16.20
N GLY A 49 12.80 -0.79 -16.53
CA GLY A 49 11.94 -0.81 -17.71
C GLY A 49 10.56 -1.43 -17.49
N GLU A 50 10.30 -1.96 -16.29
CA GLU A 50 9.02 -2.55 -15.92
C GLU A 50 8.00 -1.47 -15.52
N LEU A 51 6.72 -1.73 -15.82
CA LEU A 51 5.61 -0.96 -15.24
C LEU A 51 5.12 -1.69 -13.99
N MET A 52 5.11 -0.98 -12.87
CA MET A 52 4.50 -1.46 -11.63
C MET A 52 3.11 -0.85 -11.50
N LEU A 53 2.12 -1.71 -11.22
CA LEU A 53 0.72 -1.33 -11.04
C LEU A 53 0.35 -1.51 -9.57
N SER A 54 -0.27 -0.49 -8.98
CA SER A 54 -0.81 -0.55 -7.61
C SER A 54 -2.16 0.17 -7.55
N PRO A 55 -3.10 -0.29 -6.70
CA PRO A 55 -4.30 0.49 -6.39
C PRO A 55 -3.91 1.93 -6.04
N LEU A 56 -4.61 2.92 -6.59
CA LEU A 56 -4.45 4.29 -6.13
C LEU A 56 -5.22 4.40 -4.81
N GLU A 57 -4.52 4.30 -3.69
CA GLU A 57 -5.13 4.54 -2.39
C GLU A 57 -5.72 5.95 -2.33
N ASP A 58 -6.97 6.07 -1.90
CA ASP A 58 -7.51 7.32 -1.34
C ASP A 58 -6.73 7.58 -0.05
N SER A 59 -5.56 8.21 -0.15
CA SER A 59 -4.77 8.99 0.84
C SER A 59 -4.91 8.71 2.36
N GLU A 60 -5.35 7.53 2.76
CA GLU A 60 -5.59 7.04 4.11
C GLU A 60 -5.25 5.55 4.07
N GLU A 61 -4.08 5.23 3.52
CA GLU A 61 -3.29 4.14 4.08
C GLU A 61 -3.35 4.40 5.58
N ARG A 62 -4.12 3.59 6.33
CA ARG A 62 -4.25 3.73 7.77
C ARG A 62 -2.86 3.55 8.32
N ARG A 63 -2.10 4.64 8.38
CA ARG A 63 -0.81 4.65 9.03
C ARG A 63 -1.12 4.18 10.42
N THR A 64 -0.55 3.03 10.77
CA THR A 64 -0.63 2.54 12.12
C THR A 64 0.13 3.56 12.95
N GLU A 65 -0.60 4.50 13.52
CA GLU A 65 -0.09 5.55 14.39
C GLU A 65 -0.41 5.17 15.83
N ILE A 66 0.58 5.29 16.70
CA ILE A 66 0.35 5.25 18.14
C ILE A 66 0.85 6.54 18.78
N THR A 67 0.17 6.97 19.84
CA THR A 67 0.65 8.07 20.69
C THR A 67 1.18 7.52 22.01
N ILE A 68 2.43 7.83 22.33
CA ILE A 68 3.08 7.52 23.62
C ILE A 68 3.11 8.79 24.48
N ASN A 69 2.39 8.81 25.60
CA ASN A 69 2.37 9.94 26.52
C ASN A 69 3.36 9.74 27.68
N LEU A 70 4.47 10.49 27.66
CA LEU A 70 5.53 10.42 28.67
C LEU A 70 5.06 10.83 30.07
N GLY A 71 4.02 11.65 30.18
CA GLY A 71 3.53 12.17 31.46
C GLY A 71 2.94 11.11 32.40
N GLY A 72 2.54 9.95 31.86
CA GLY A 72 1.99 8.82 32.61
C GLY A 72 2.85 7.55 32.57
N LEU A 73 4.03 7.60 31.94
CA LEU A 73 4.88 6.43 31.76
C LEU A 73 5.81 6.21 32.97
N PRO A 74 5.86 4.97 33.51
CA PRO A 74 6.87 4.60 34.49
C PRO A 74 8.30 4.82 33.95
N LYS A 75 9.26 5.15 34.84
CA LYS A 75 10.67 5.25 34.47
C LYS A 75 11.15 3.94 33.84
N GLY A 76 11.74 4.02 32.64
CA GLY A 76 12.25 2.87 31.89
C GLY A 76 11.25 2.22 30.94
N ALA A 77 9.95 2.46 31.07
CA ALA A 77 8.91 1.79 30.27
C ALA A 77 8.83 2.26 28.80
N LEU A 78 9.52 3.34 28.44
CA LEU A 78 9.55 3.87 27.07
C LEU A 78 10.15 2.87 26.09
N TYR A 79 11.22 2.18 26.49
CA TYR A 79 11.91 1.22 25.63
C TYR A 79 10.98 0.07 25.22
N ASP A 80 10.23 -0.48 26.19
CA ASP A 80 9.29 -1.57 25.94
C ASP A 80 8.14 -1.15 25.00
N HIS A 81 7.66 0.10 25.12
CA HIS A 81 6.62 0.62 24.23
C HIS A 81 7.14 0.82 22.81
N LEU A 82 8.37 1.32 22.65
CA LEU A 82 9.02 1.47 21.35
C LEU A 82 9.26 0.11 20.70
N MET A 83 9.71 -0.88 21.48
CA MET A 83 9.90 -2.25 21.00
C MET A 83 8.57 -2.89 20.60
N GLY A 84 7.51 -2.73 21.40
CA GLY A 84 6.18 -3.23 21.08
C GLY A 84 5.62 -2.62 19.79
N ALA A 85 5.80 -1.30 19.59
CA ALA A 85 5.39 -0.60 18.39
C ALA A 85 6.11 -1.11 17.14
N TYR A 86 7.43 -1.28 17.24
CA TYR A 86 8.26 -1.82 16.16
C TYR A 86 7.83 -3.23 15.76
N ILE A 87 7.67 -4.13 16.73
CA ILE A 87 7.24 -5.51 16.49
C ILE A 87 5.83 -5.58 15.87
N SER A 88 4.96 -4.62 16.21
CA SER A 88 3.58 -4.56 15.71
C SER A 88 3.44 -3.92 14.33
N GLY A 89 4.53 -3.47 13.71
CA GLY A 89 4.49 -2.83 12.39
C GLY A 89 3.82 -1.45 12.41
N VAL A 90 3.93 -0.73 13.52
CA VAL A 90 3.48 0.67 13.64
C VAL A 90 4.34 1.54 12.73
N GLN A 91 3.71 2.33 11.86
CA GLN A 91 4.37 3.19 10.88
C GLN A 91 4.77 4.55 11.46
N GLU A 92 4.02 5.06 12.42
CA GLU A 92 4.28 6.37 13.04
C GLU A 92 4.12 6.32 14.57
N ILE A 93 5.09 6.85 15.31
CA ILE A 93 5.06 6.92 16.78
C ILE A 93 5.14 8.38 17.20
N LEU A 94 4.03 8.92 17.74
CA LEU A 94 3.96 10.28 18.25
C LEU A 94 4.27 10.29 19.75
N ILE A 95 5.36 10.94 20.15
CA ILE A 95 5.74 11.08 21.56
C ILE A 95 5.27 12.42 22.11
N LYS A 96 4.38 12.38 23.11
CA LYS A 96 3.91 13.58 23.83
C LYS A 96 4.64 13.72 25.16
N GLY A 97 5.43 14.78 25.29
CA GLY A 97 6.05 15.19 26.55
C GLY A 97 5.09 15.92 27.48
N LYS A 98 5.49 16.11 28.74
CA LYS A 98 4.88 17.14 29.60
C LYS A 98 5.40 18.51 29.16
N LEU A 99 4.48 19.45 28.92
CA LEU A 99 4.77 20.89 29.02
C LEU A 99 5.16 21.23 30.46
#